data_AF-A0A839NWW1-F1
#
_entry.id   AF-A0A839NWW1-F1
#
_cell.length_a   1.000
_cell.length_b   1.000
_cell.length_c   1.000
_cell.angle_alpha   90.00
_cell.angle_beta   90.00
_cell.angle_gamma   90.00
#
_symmetry.space_group_name_H-M   'P 1'
#
loop_
_entity.id
_entity.type
_entity.pdbx_description
1 polymer ?
#
loop_
_entity_poly.entity_id
_entity_poly.type
_entity_poly.pdbx_seq_one_letter_code
_entity_poly.pdbx_strand_id
1 'polypeptide(L)'
;MMKIFFYFLAGFVLYISQPVYAQQNPVFPGWYADPEGIIYNNEYWVFPTYSARYEDQIFFDAFSSKDFVTWKKHHRIIDTAEVKWAKKAMWAPSVFQKDKKYYLFFGANDVHKGEIGGIGVAVADKPQGPYKDLLGKPLINDIVNGAQPIDQFVFKDKDGQYYMYYGGWQHCNVVKLSPDFKSLVPFDDGTIYKEVTPENYVEGPFMFIRNNKYYFMWSEGGWGLPNYKVAYAIADSPFGPFKRIGNILEQDPAIATGAGHHSVIKVPNKDQYYIVYHRRPLGKTGANERETCIDVMTFDANGYINPVKMTFEGVKHKLK
;
A
#
# COMPACT_ATOMS: atom_id res chain seq x y z
N MET A 1 -17.25 -59.94 57.28
CA MET A 1 -17.61 -58.50 57.24
C MET A 1 -16.65 -57.80 56.28
N MET A 2 -17.12 -57.49 55.07
CA MET A 2 -16.32 -57.06 53.93
C MET A 2 -16.19 -55.53 53.94
N LYS A 3 -14.96 -55.00 54.05
CA LYS A 3 -14.70 -53.55 53.96
C LYS A 3 -14.51 -53.15 52.49
N ILE A 4 -15.44 -52.37 51.97
CA ILE A 4 -15.37 -51.77 50.63
C ILE A 4 -14.52 -50.49 50.71
N PHE A 5 -13.43 -50.45 49.96
CA PHE A 5 -12.64 -49.23 49.74
C PHE A 5 -13.21 -48.49 48.52
N PHE A 6 -13.70 -47.26 48.73
CA PHE A 6 -14.00 -46.33 47.64
C PHE A 6 -12.73 -45.58 47.24
N TYR A 7 -12.20 -45.87 46.06
CA TYR A 7 -11.19 -45.02 45.43
C TYR A 7 -11.90 -43.89 44.68
N PHE A 8 -11.76 -42.65 45.18
CA PHE A 8 -12.15 -41.45 44.45
C PHE A 8 -11.06 -41.13 43.41
N LEU A 9 -11.34 -41.37 42.14
CA LEU A 9 -10.51 -40.90 41.04
C LEU A 9 -10.81 -39.41 40.82
N ALA A 10 -9.94 -38.53 41.31
CA ALA A 10 -10.01 -37.10 41.02
C ALA A 10 -9.56 -36.88 39.56
N GLY A 11 -10.52 -36.76 38.64
CA GLY A 11 -10.27 -36.39 37.25
C GLY A 11 -9.80 -34.94 37.16
N PHE A 12 -8.52 -34.75 36.83
CA PHE A 12 -7.97 -33.43 36.53
C PHE A 12 -8.37 -33.05 35.09
N VAL A 13 -9.35 -32.16 34.94
CA VAL A 13 -9.70 -31.56 33.64
C VAL A 13 -8.71 -30.44 33.37
N LEU A 14 -7.75 -30.69 32.47
CA LEU A 14 -6.88 -29.65 31.91
C LEU A 14 -7.69 -28.80 30.93
N TYR A 15 -8.15 -27.63 31.40
CA TYR A 15 -8.61 -26.57 30.50
C TYR A 15 -7.40 -25.99 29.77
N ILE A 16 -7.18 -26.43 28.53
CA ILE A 16 -6.29 -25.74 27.60
C ILE A 16 -7.03 -24.48 27.15
N SER A 17 -6.77 -23.35 27.82
CA SER A 17 -7.19 -22.05 27.30
C SER A 17 -6.43 -21.80 26.00
N GLN A 18 -7.12 -21.91 24.86
CA GLN A 18 -6.55 -21.40 23.62
C GLN A 18 -6.34 -19.90 23.80
N PRO A 19 -5.16 -19.36 23.44
CA PRO A 19 -4.98 -17.92 23.43
C PRO A 19 -6.03 -17.33 22.49
N VAL A 20 -6.97 -16.57 23.05
CA VAL A 20 -7.82 -15.67 22.27
C VAL A 20 -6.88 -14.60 21.74
N TYR A 21 -6.39 -14.78 20.52
CA TYR A 21 -5.66 -13.72 19.83
C TYR A 21 -6.63 -12.57 19.61
N ALA A 22 -6.35 -11.40 20.21
CA ALA A 22 -7.16 -10.22 20.00
C ALA A 22 -7.14 -9.89 18.50
N GLN A 23 -8.32 -9.76 17.89
CA GLN A 23 -8.45 -9.32 16.50
C GLN A 23 -7.75 -7.97 16.33
N GLN A 24 -6.80 -7.90 15.37
CA GLN A 24 -6.08 -6.66 15.02
C GLN A 24 -6.37 -6.21 13.61
N ASN A 25 -6.74 -7.10 12.69
CA ASN A 25 -7.21 -6.70 11.36
C ASN A 25 -8.73 -6.50 11.40
N PRO A 26 -9.24 -5.36 10.89
CA PRO A 26 -8.50 -4.24 10.32
C PRO A 26 -7.73 -3.42 11.36
N VAL A 27 -6.55 -2.91 10.98
CA VAL A 27 -5.57 -2.31 11.91
C VAL A 27 -6.04 -1.00 12.56
N PHE A 28 -7.04 -0.34 11.98
CA PHE A 28 -7.74 0.78 12.59
C PHE A 28 -9.19 0.85 12.06
N PRO A 29 -10.12 1.43 12.84
CA PRO A 29 -11.52 1.54 12.41
C PRO A 29 -11.70 2.56 11.30
N GLY A 30 -12.66 2.29 10.40
CA GLY A 30 -13.07 3.17 9.31
C GLY A 30 -12.81 2.58 7.93
N TRP A 31 -13.38 3.22 6.92
CA TRP A 31 -13.20 2.81 5.53
C TRP A 31 -11.97 3.48 4.93
N TYR A 32 -10.92 2.70 4.77
CA TYR A 32 -9.62 3.14 4.29
C TYR A 32 -9.04 2.11 3.35
N ALA A 33 -8.56 2.62 2.22
CA ALA A 33 -8.04 1.81 1.14
C ALA A 33 -6.68 2.34 0.68
N ASP A 34 -6.12 1.64 -0.29
CA ASP A 34 -4.94 2.03 -1.03
C ASP A 34 -3.77 2.46 -0.11
N PRO A 35 -3.38 1.60 0.86
CA PRO A 35 -2.49 2.03 1.94
C PRO A 35 -1.02 1.98 1.53
N GLU A 36 -0.29 3.03 1.89
CA GLU A 36 1.16 3.00 1.88
C GLU A 36 1.74 2.98 3.30
N GLY A 37 2.45 1.89 3.60
CA GLY A 37 3.15 1.66 4.84
C GLY A 37 4.62 2.07 4.75
N ILE A 38 5.10 2.83 5.73
CA ILE A 38 6.50 3.26 5.83
C ILE A 38 6.94 3.37 7.30
N ILE A 39 8.26 3.45 7.54
CA ILE A 39 8.81 3.72 8.86
C ILE A 39 9.44 5.10 8.87
N TYR A 40 8.99 5.96 9.79
CA TYR A 40 9.59 7.26 10.07
C TYR A 40 9.88 7.40 11.55
N ASN A 41 11.07 7.91 11.88
CA ASN A 41 11.46 8.24 13.26
C ASN A 41 11.19 7.09 14.27
N ASN A 42 11.49 5.85 13.85
CA ASN A 42 11.26 4.64 14.64
C ASN A 42 9.77 4.35 14.97
N GLU A 43 8.85 4.83 14.15
CA GLU A 43 7.43 4.51 14.19
C GLU A 43 6.97 3.99 12.83
N TYR A 44 6.02 3.08 12.84
CA TYR A 44 5.27 2.68 11.65
C TYR A 44 4.26 3.75 11.30
N TRP A 45 4.12 4.03 10.02
CA TRP A 45 3.14 4.94 9.46
C TRP A 45 2.37 4.24 8.35
N VAL A 46 1.07 4.51 8.28
CA VAL A 46 0.20 4.11 7.18
C VAL A 46 -0.53 5.35 6.68
N PHE A 47 -0.40 5.62 5.39
CA PHE A 47 -1.09 6.67 4.66
C PHE A 47 -2.11 6.00 3.72
N PRO A 48 -3.40 6.00 4.05
CA PRO A 48 -4.43 5.43 3.20
C PRO A 48 -5.29 6.49 2.51
N THR A 49 -5.89 6.12 1.39
CA THR A 49 -7.06 6.81 0.85
C THR A 49 -8.26 6.65 1.77
N TYR A 50 -8.97 7.74 2.04
CA TYR A 50 -10.30 7.64 2.64
C TYR A 50 -11.24 6.96 1.63
N SER A 51 -11.80 5.81 1.98
CA SER A 51 -12.62 5.02 1.06
C SER A 51 -14.08 5.46 1.15
N ALA A 52 -14.52 6.23 0.15
CA ALA A 52 -15.86 6.80 0.06
C ALA A 52 -16.23 7.02 -1.42
N ARG A 53 -17.40 7.60 -1.69
CA ARG A 53 -17.73 8.05 -3.05
C ARG A 53 -16.74 9.12 -3.48
N TYR A 54 -16.47 9.24 -4.78
CA TYR A 54 -15.38 10.06 -5.31
C TYR A 54 -15.42 11.50 -4.81
N GLU A 55 -16.61 12.10 -4.74
CA GLU A 55 -16.85 13.48 -4.27
C GLU A 55 -16.53 13.68 -2.79
N ASP A 56 -16.54 12.61 -2.00
CA ASP A 56 -16.25 12.61 -0.57
C ASP A 56 -14.76 12.27 -0.29
N GLN A 57 -14.02 11.78 -1.29
CA GLN A 57 -12.59 11.46 -1.21
C GLN A 57 -11.73 12.71 -1.48
N ILE A 58 -11.80 13.67 -0.55
CA ILE A 58 -11.21 15.01 -0.71
C ILE A 58 -10.11 15.34 0.30
N PHE A 59 -9.64 14.35 1.05
CA PHE A 59 -8.59 14.51 2.05
C PHE A 59 -7.85 13.19 2.28
N PHE A 60 -6.66 13.29 2.88
CA PHE A 60 -5.94 12.15 3.44
C PHE A 60 -5.88 12.25 4.97
N ASP A 61 -6.03 11.11 5.64
CA ASP A 61 -5.61 10.93 7.02
C ASP A 61 -4.27 10.16 7.02
N ALA A 62 -3.58 10.13 8.16
CA ALA A 62 -2.46 9.21 8.39
C ALA A 62 -2.60 8.51 9.74
N PHE A 63 -1.91 7.39 9.90
CA PHE A 63 -1.93 6.59 11.11
C PHE A 63 -0.51 6.23 11.52
N SER A 64 -0.16 6.41 12.79
CA SER A 64 1.16 6.03 13.30
C SER A 64 1.06 5.02 14.44
N SER A 65 1.97 4.05 14.50
CA SER A 65 2.04 3.03 15.55
C SER A 65 3.48 2.71 15.93
N LYS A 66 3.70 2.32 17.18
CA LYS A 66 4.98 1.79 17.66
C LYS A 66 5.07 0.27 17.61
N ASP A 67 3.93 -0.41 17.47
CA ASP A 67 3.84 -1.85 17.69
C ASP A 67 2.90 -2.62 16.75
N PHE A 68 2.32 -1.93 15.76
CA PHE A 68 1.22 -2.38 14.87
C PHE A 68 -0.12 -2.63 15.56
N VAL A 69 -0.22 -2.47 16.87
CA VAL A 69 -1.44 -2.75 17.64
C VAL A 69 -2.15 -1.45 18.02
N THR A 70 -1.41 -0.49 18.57
CA THR A 70 -1.97 0.79 18.99
C THR A 70 -1.69 1.83 17.92
N TRP A 71 -2.74 2.37 17.31
CA TRP A 71 -2.65 3.35 16.24
C TRP A 71 -3.15 4.73 16.69
N LYS A 72 -2.34 5.75 16.43
CA LYS A 72 -2.72 7.15 16.53
C LYS A 72 -3.15 7.66 15.17
N LYS A 73 -4.39 8.14 15.07
CA LYS A 73 -4.89 8.81 13.88
C LYS A 73 -4.43 10.26 13.83
N HIS A 74 -4.02 10.71 12.65
CA HIS A 74 -3.69 12.09 12.30
C HIS A 74 -4.68 12.53 11.23
N HIS A 75 -5.60 13.40 11.64
CA HIS A 75 -6.73 13.78 10.80
C HIS A 75 -6.34 14.82 9.76
N ARG A 76 -6.84 14.65 8.53
CA ARG A 76 -6.80 15.63 7.44
C ARG A 76 -5.42 16.27 7.29
N ILE A 77 -4.42 15.42 7.04
CA ILE A 77 -3.03 15.86 6.87
C ILE A 77 -2.88 16.77 5.62
N ILE A 78 -3.81 16.63 4.67
CA ILE A 78 -4.03 17.48 3.50
C ILE A 78 -5.47 17.29 2.99
N ASP A 79 -6.02 18.31 2.32
CA ASP A 79 -7.33 18.26 1.66
C ASP A 79 -7.38 19.18 0.42
N THR A 80 -8.53 19.21 -0.26
CA THR A 80 -8.77 20.06 -1.44
C THR A 80 -8.82 21.57 -1.12
N ALA A 81 -8.92 21.97 0.15
CA ALA A 81 -8.73 23.37 0.51
C ALA A 81 -7.25 23.76 0.41
N GLU A 82 -6.32 22.84 0.54
CA GLU A 82 -4.91 23.06 0.23
C GLU A 82 -4.61 22.88 -1.26
N VAL A 83 -5.08 21.78 -1.87
CA VAL A 83 -4.78 21.43 -3.27
C VAL A 83 -5.87 21.97 -4.19
N LYS A 84 -5.73 23.23 -4.62
CA LYS A 84 -6.82 24.00 -5.27
C LYS A 84 -7.31 23.45 -6.62
N TRP A 85 -6.48 22.68 -7.32
CA TRP A 85 -6.86 22.06 -8.59
C TRP A 85 -7.58 20.72 -8.40
N ALA A 86 -7.49 20.11 -7.21
CA ALA A 86 -8.21 18.89 -6.86
C ALA A 86 -9.62 19.21 -6.32
N LYS A 87 -10.61 18.45 -6.77
CA LYS A 87 -12.04 18.60 -6.40
C LYS A 87 -12.64 17.34 -5.80
N LYS A 88 -12.12 16.17 -6.18
CA LYS A 88 -12.62 14.84 -5.80
C LYS A 88 -11.50 13.80 -5.97
N ALA A 89 -11.76 12.56 -5.57
CA ALA A 89 -10.94 11.42 -5.95
C ALA A 89 -9.44 11.54 -5.57
N MET A 90 -9.13 12.08 -4.38
CA MET A 90 -7.77 12.06 -3.84
C MET A 90 -7.37 10.62 -3.45
N TRP A 91 -6.51 10.00 -4.25
CA TRP A 91 -6.27 8.55 -4.25
C TRP A 91 -4.81 8.18 -4.06
N ALA A 92 -4.63 6.94 -3.56
CA ALA A 92 -3.42 6.15 -3.53
C ALA A 92 -2.16 6.98 -3.26
N PRO A 93 -1.80 7.25 -2.00
CA PRO A 93 -0.63 8.06 -1.70
C PRO A 93 0.67 7.30 -2.00
N SER A 94 1.71 8.06 -2.37
CA SER A 94 3.11 7.61 -2.25
C SER A 94 3.96 8.59 -1.43
N VAL A 95 4.68 8.10 -0.43
CA VAL A 95 5.31 8.87 0.64
C VAL A 95 6.73 8.42 0.88
N PHE A 96 7.60 9.40 1.07
CA PHE A 96 8.97 9.16 1.50
C PHE A 96 9.54 10.41 2.17
N GLN A 97 10.66 10.24 2.86
CA GLN A 97 11.42 11.33 3.45
C GLN A 97 12.67 11.63 2.59
N LYS A 98 12.93 12.92 2.33
CA LYS A 98 14.19 13.40 1.76
C LYS A 98 14.53 14.76 2.39
N ASP A 99 15.81 14.97 2.73
CA ASP A 99 16.33 16.23 3.27
C ASP A 99 15.50 16.80 4.45
N LYS A 100 15.09 15.92 5.36
CA LYS A 100 14.24 16.20 6.54
C LYS A 100 12.82 16.70 6.20
N LYS A 101 12.41 16.64 4.94
CA LYS A 101 11.04 16.90 4.48
C LYS A 101 10.34 15.59 4.16
N TYR A 102 9.01 15.60 4.26
CA TYR A 102 8.14 14.47 3.95
C TYR A 102 7.36 14.82 2.70
N TYR A 103 7.44 13.95 1.70
CA TYR A 103 6.74 14.12 0.43
C TYR A 103 5.55 13.18 0.40
N LEU A 104 4.45 13.63 -0.19
CA LEU A 104 3.23 12.87 -0.41
C LEU A 104 2.78 13.13 -1.84
N PHE A 105 2.91 12.13 -2.69
CA PHE A 105 2.34 12.07 -4.02
C PHE A 105 0.94 11.48 -3.93
N PHE A 106 0.02 11.92 -4.78
CA PHE A 106 -1.37 11.46 -4.79
C PHE A 106 -1.99 11.62 -6.17
N GLY A 107 -2.96 10.79 -6.52
CA GLY A 107 -3.85 11.01 -7.66
C GLY A 107 -5.03 11.91 -7.27
N ALA A 108 -5.58 12.68 -8.20
CA ALA A 108 -6.81 13.44 -7.99
C ALA A 108 -7.68 13.60 -9.25
N ASN A 109 -8.97 13.81 -9.03
CA ASN A 109 -10.03 14.11 -10.01
C ASN A 109 -10.48 12.99 -10.94
N ASP A 110 -9.87 11.79 -10.92
CA ASP A 110 -10.16 10.71 -11.88
C ASP A 110 -10.04 11.21 -13.33
N VAL A 111 -8.87 11.74 -13.67
CA VAL A 111 -8.72 12.58 -14.87
C VAL A 111 -8.96 11.81 -16.16
N HIS A 112 -9.76 12.40 -17.05
CA HIS A 112 -9.90 11.99 -18.45
C HIS A 112 -9.26 13.01 -19.40
N LYS A 113 -9.14 12.64 -20.69
CA LYS A 113 -8.48 13.47 -21.70
C LYS A 113 -9.11 14.87 -21.80
N GLY A 114 -8.29 15.91 -21.60
CA GLY A 114 -8.69 17.31 -21.68
C GLY A 114 -9.16 17.91 -20.34
N GLU A 115 -9.22 17.09 -19.28
CA GLU A 115 -9.54 17.56 -17.93
C GLU A 115 -8.28 17.93 -17.15
N ILE A 116 -8.48 18.64 -16.03
CA ILE A 116 -7.41 18.96 -15.07
C ILE A 116 -7.47 17.96 -13.92
N GLY A 117 -6.40 17.23 -13.71
CA GLY A 117 -6.28 16.23 -12.65
C GLY A 117 -4.99 15.41 -12.76
N GLY A 118 -4.99 14.22 -12.19
CA GLY A 118 -3.86 13.30 -12.25
C GLY A 118 -2.97 13.38 -11.01
N ILE A 119 -1.65 13.24 -11.19
CA ILE A 119 -0.71 13.06 -10.09
C ILE A 119 -0.22 14.41 -9.57
N GLY A 120 -0.43 14.65 -8.28
CA GLY A 120 0.11 15.78 -7.52
C GLY A 120 1.27 15.37 -6.62
N VAL A 121 1.95 16.38 -6.06
CA VAL A 121 2.95 16.22 -5.00
C VAL A 121 2.79 17.33 -3.97
N ALA A 122 2.80 16.94 -2.70
CA ALA A 122 2.76 17.83 -1.56
C ALA A 122 3.96 17.58 -0.63
N VAL A 123 4.28 18.57 0.20
CA VAL A 123 5.44 18.52 1.11
C VAL A 123 5.07 18.99 2.51
N ALA A 124 5.67 18.38 3.53
CA ALA A 124 5.54 18.77 4.93
C ALA A 124 6.88 18.74 5.68
N ASP A 125 6.92 19.44 6.82
CA ASP A 125 8.04 19.40 7.78
C ASP A 125 7.97 18.21 8.74
N LYS A 126 6.81 17.57 8.85
CA LYS A 126 6.52 16.49 9.80
C LYS A 126 5.70 15.40 9.09
N PRO A 127 5.80 14.13 9.50
CA PRO A 127 5.08 13.03 8.85
C PRO A 127 3.55 13.16 9.00
N GLN A 128 3.06 13.78 10.08
CA GLN A 128 1.63 14.07 10.26
C GLN A 128 1.14 15.33 9.53
N GLY A 129 2.00 15.99 8.74
CA GLY A 129 1.67 17.25 8.10
C GLY A 129 1.68 18.47 9.05
N PRO A 130 0.96 19.55 8.70
CA PRO A 130 0.15 19.67 7.48
C PRO A 130 1.01 19.67 6.22
N TYR A 131 0.58 18.95 5.20
CA TYR A 131 1.21 18.99 3.88
C TYR A 131 0.70 20.19 3.08
N LYS A 132 1.54 20.69 2.17
CA LYS A 132 1.27 21.82 1.28
C LYS A 132 1.49 21.41 -0.17
N ASP A 133 0.60 21.82 -1.07
CA ASP A 133 0.76 21.55 -2.50
C ASP A 133 2.07 22.19 -2.98
N LEU A 134 2.97 21.38 -3.52
CA LEU A 134 4.31 21.82 -3.89
C LEU A 134 4.30 22.59 -5.22
N LEU A 135 3.28 22.39 -6.07
CA LEU A 135 3.26 22.87 -7.46
C LEU A 135 2.11 23.81 -7.76
N GLY A 136 0.98 23.68 -7.07
CA GLY A 136 -0.26 24.40 -7.40
C GLY A 136 -0.94 23.89 -8.69
N LYS A 137 -0.46 22.76 -9.25
CA LYS A 137 -0.97 22.09 -10.44
C LYS A 137 -0.57 20.59 -10.41
N PRO A 138 -1.17 19.72 -11.23
CA PRO A 138 -0.68 18.35 -11.39
C PRO A 138 0.77 18.32 -11.87
N LEU A 139 1.57 17.41 -11.33
CA LEU A 139 2.88 17.02 -11.86
C LEU A 139 2.72 16.25 -13.18
N ILE A 140 1.74 15.34 -13.24
CA ILE A 140 1.36 14.62 -14.47
C ILE A 140 -0.16 14.73 -14.63
N ASN A 141 -0.59 15.37 -15.73
CA ASN A 141 -2.00 15.51 -16.10
C ASN A 141 -2.39 14.62 -17.29
N ASP A 142 -1.46 14.45 -18.24
CA ASP A 142 -1.76 13.83 -19.52
C ASP A 142 -1.72 12.30 -19.43
N ILE A 143 -2.62 11.66 -20.17
CA ILE A 143 -2.63 10.20 -20.37
C ILE A 143 -1.56 9.87 -21.41
N VAL A 144 -0.50 9.19 -20.98
CA VAL A 144 0.65 8.82 -21.83
C VAL A 144 0.72 7.30 -21.93
N ASN A 145 0.94 6.76 -23.13
CA ASN A 145 0.94 5.31 -23.41
C ASN A 145 -0.34 4.59 -22.94
N GLY A 146 -1.49 5.30 -22.88
CA GLY A 146 -2.74 4.74 -22.37
C GLY A 146 -2.86 4.70 -20.84
N ALA A 147 -1.79 5.01 -20.09
CA ALA A 147 -1.79 5.00 -18.63
C ALA A 147 -2.51 6.22 -18.07
N GLN A 148 -3.60 5.98 -17.34
CA GLN A 148 -4.24 7.02 -16.53
C GLN A 148 -3.27 7.47 -15.42
N PRO A 149 -3.05 8.79 -15.20
CA PRO A 149 -2.13 9.27 -14.18
C PRO A 149 -2.73 9.14 -12.77
N ILE A 150 -2.74 7.91 -12.26
CA ILE A 150 -3.18 7.52 -10.91
C ILE A 150 -2.20 6.49 -10.32
N ASP A 151 -2.41 6.14 -9.05
CA ASP A 151 -1.71 5.07 -8.34
C ASP A 151 -0.19 5.16 -8.45
N GLN A 152 0.35 6.37 -8.28
CA GLN A 152 1.78 6.56 -8.35
C GLN A 152 2.50 5.96 -7.13
N PHE A 153 3.64 5.33 -7.38
CA PHE A 153 4.58 4.86 -6.38
C PHE A 153 5.99 5.39 -6.67
N VAL A 154 6.56 6.12 -5.73
CA VAL A 154 7.90 6.69 -5.84
C VAL A 154 8.93 5.75 -5.23
N PHE A 155 9.82 5.28 -6.08
CA PHE A 155 10.87 4.32 -5.75
C PHE A 155 12.25 4.98 -5.84
N LYS A 156 13.04 4.87 -4.77
CA LYS A 156 14.45 5.27 -4.79
C LYS A 156 15.33 4.08 -5.17
N ASP A 157 16.01 4.17 -6.30
CA ASP A 157 16.89 3.12 -6.77
C ASP A 157 18.28 3.16 -6.09
N LYS A 158 19.09 2.13 -6.32
CA LYS A 158 20.45 1.94 -5.79
C LYS A 158 21.41 3.06 -6.20
N ASP A 159 21.19 3.68 -7.34
CA ASP A 159 21.97 4.83 -7.83
C ASP A 159 21.58 6.17 -7.13
N GLY A 160 20.52 6.15 -6.30
CA GLY A 160 19.98 7.32 -5.62
C GLY A 160 18.96 8.11 -6.43
N GLN A 161 18.70 7.75 -7.69
CA GLN A 161 17.64 8.32 -8.52
C GLN A 161 16.26 7.93 -7.97
N TYR A 162 15.34 8.87 -8.03
CA TYR A 162 13.93 8.62 -7.72
C TYR A 162 13.18 8.39 -9.03
N TYR A 163 12.59 7.21 -9.16
CA TYR A 163 11.67 6.86 -10.23
C TYR A 163 10.24 6.90 -9.69
N MET A 164 9.28 7.21 -10.55
CA MET A 164 7.87 7.08 -10.22
C MET A 164 7.21 6.12 -11.20
N TYR A 165 6.63 5.06 -10.67
CA TYR A 165 5.79 4.11 -11.40
C TYR A 165 4.36 4.57 -11.22
N TYR A 166 3.57 4.60 -12.28
CA TYR A 166 2.18 5.00 -12.18
C TYR A 166 1.38 4.39 -13.32
N GLY A 167 0.06 4.39 -13.19
CA GLY A 167 -0.81 4.03 -14.30
C GLY A 167 -2.03 3.24 -13.88
N GLY A 168 -3.20 3.68 -14.32
CA GLY A 168 -4.44 2.89 -14.35
C GLY A 168 -4.77 2.40 -15.76
N TRP A 169 -5.92 1.76 -15.89
CA TRP A 169 -6.47 1.26 -17.17
C TRP A 169 -5.55 0.27 -17.90
N GLN A 170 -4.89 -0.61 -17.14
CA GLN A 170 -4.06 -1.69 -17.68
C GLN A 170 -2.77 -1.24 -18.36
N HIS A 171 -2.31 0.00 -18.11
CA HIS A 171 -1.03 0.50 -18.59
C HIS A 171 -0.20 1.06 -17.43
N CYS A 172 1.10 0.76 -17.41
CA CYS A 172 2.03 1.27 -16.42
C CYS A 172 3.20 1.99 -17.08
N ASN A 173 3.48 3.21 -16.63
CA ASN A 173 4.66 3.97 -17.02
C ASN A 173 5.65 4.08 -15.85
N VAL A 174 6.91 4.27 -16.19
CA VAL A 174 7.96 4.75 -15.29
C VAL A 174 8.56 6.07 -15.81
N VAL A 175 8.82 7.00 -14.89
CA VAL A 175 9.45 8.30 -15.16
C VAL A 175 10.58 8.58 -14.16
N LYS A 176 11.57 9.39 -14.56
CA LYS A 176 12.58 9.94 -13.64
C LYS A 176 12.08 11.26 -13.05
N LEU A 177 12.14 11.39 -11.72
CA LEU A 177 11.83 12.64 -11.04
C LEU A 177 13.06 13.56 -10.96
N SER A 178 12.86 14.88 -11.05
CA SER A 178 13.89 15.85 -10.71
C SER A 178 14.28 15.75 -9.22
N PRO A 179 15.49 16.18 -8.81
CA PRO A 179 15.94 16.11 -7.42
C PRO A 179 15.10 16.88 -6.39
N ASP A 180 14.33 17.87 -6.86
CA ASP A 180 13.40 18.68 -6.08
C ASP A 180 11.93 18.22 -6.21
N PHE A 181 11.70 17.17 -7.02
CA PHE A 181 10.40 16.54 -7.28
C PHE A 181 9.37 17.44 -7.96
N LYS A 182 9.80 18.54 -8.58
CA LYS A 182 8.89 19.50 -9.22
C LYS A 182 8.66 19.25 -10.71
N SER A 183 9.44 18.37 -11.31
CA SER A 183 9.32 18.02 -12.72
C SER A 183 9.80 16.60 -13.00
N LEU A 184 9.52 16.15 -14.22
CA LEU A 184 10.15 14.95 -14.78
C LEU A 184 11.45 15.35 -15.49
N VAL A 185 12.41 14.44 -15.53
CA VAL A 185 13.68 14.62 -16.27
C VAL A 185 13.84 13.48 -17.28
N PRO A 186 14.54 13.71 -18.41
CA PRO A 186 14.71 12.68 -19.42
C PRO A 186 15.55 11.51 -18.92
N PHE A 187 15.23 10.32 -19.43
CA PHE A 187 16.11 9.17 -19.46
C PHE A 187 17.30 9.45 -20.39
N ASP A 188 18.31 8.59 -20.31
CA ASP A 188 19.58 8.77 -21.04
C ASP A 188 19.39 8.70 -22.57
N ASP A 189 18.30 8.07 -23.02
CA ASP A 189 17.85 8.02 -24.43
C ASP A 189 17.00 9.22 -24.85
N GLY A 190 16.81 10.21 -23.96
CA GLY A 190 16.03 11.43 -24.20
C GLY A 190 14.52 11.28 -24.00
N THR A 191 14.00 10.08 -23.74
CA THR A 191 12.57 9.88 -23.46
C THR A 191 12.19 10.42 -22.07
N ILE A 192 10.95 10.85 -21.87
CA ILE A 192 10.42 11.22 -20.53
C ILE A 192 9.68 10.05 -19.87
N TYR A 193 8.97 9.25 -20.68
CA TYR A 193 8.11 8.16 -20.22
C TYR A 193 8.57 6.84 -20.85
N LYS A 194 8.62 5.79 -20.03
CA LYS A 194 8.81 4.41 -20.52
C LYS A 194 7.64 3.55 -20.07
N GLU A 195 7.01 2.85 -21.01
CA GLU A 195 5.99 1.87 -20.68
C GLU A 195 6.66 0.58 -20.14
N VAL A 196 6.16 0.09 -19.01
CA VAL A 196 6.68 -1.09 -18.30
C VAL A 196 5.56 -2.04 -17.88
N THR A 197 4.41 -1.97 -18.56
CA THR A 197 3.19 -2.75 -18.30
C THR A 197 3.47 -4.26 -18.25
N PRO A 198 3.32 -4.93 -17.09
CA PRO A 198 3.39 -6.38 -17.00
C PRO A 198 2.09 -7.04 -17.48
N GLU A 199 2.14 -8.36 -17.69
CA GLU A 199 0.95 -9.15 -18.00
C GLU A 199 -0.13 -8.99 -16.92
N ASN A 200 -1.39 -8.80 -17.35
CA ASN A 200 -2.58 -8.66 -16.50
C ASN A 200 -2.58 -7.45 -15.55
N TYR A 201 -1.67 -6.50 -15.75
CA TYR A 201 -1.66 -5.24 -14.99
C TYR A 201 -3.01 -4.54 -15.05
N VAL A 202 -3.45 -3.97 -13.93
CA VAL A 202 -4.58 -3.04 -13.88
C VAL A 202 -4.12 -1.69 -13.33
N GLU A 203 -3.52 -1.68 -12.15
CA GLU A 203 -3.11 -0.48 -11.40
C GLU A 203 -2.22 -0.84 -10.18
N GLY A 204 -1.99 0.12 -9.26
CA GLY A 204 -1.35 -0.10 -7.97
C GLY A 204 0.10 -0.63 -8.00
N PRO A 205 1.02 -0.04 -8.78
CA PRO A 205 2.41 -0.45 -8.85
C PRO A 205 3.12 -0.24 -7.51
N PHE A 206 3.95 -1.20 -7.10
CA PHE A 206 4.82 -1.08 -5.92
C PHE A 206 6.15 -1.76 -6.20
N MET A 207 7.25 -1.20 -5.68
CA MET A 207 8.58 -1.80 -5.86
C MET A 207 9.46 -1.72 -4.63
N PHE A 208 10.18 -2.81 -4.36
CA PHE A 208 11.28 -2.83 -3.41
C PHE A 208 12.46 -3.65 -3.93
N ILE A 209 13.63 -3.41 -3.35
CA ILE A 209 14.84 -4.19 -3.64
C ILE A 209 15.08 -5.20 -2.51
N ARG A 210 15.38 -6.44 -2.88
CA ARG A 210 15.90 -7.47 -1.98
C ARG A 210 16.94 -8.30 -2.71
N ASN A 211 18.09 -8.56 -2.06
CA ASN A 211 19.21 -9.33 -2.63
C ASN A 211 19.62 -8.87 -4.04
N ASN A 212 19.73 -7.55 -4.22
CA ASN A 212 20.09 -6.88 -5.47
C ASN A 212 19.10 -7.09 -6.65
N LYS A 213 17.93 -7.70 -6.40
CA LYS A 213 16.84 -7.85 -7.37
C LYS A 213 15.71 -6.87 -7.09
N TYR A 214 14.99 -6.51 -8.14
CA TYR A 214 13.81 -5.64 -8.09
C TYR A 214 12.56 -6.50 -8.01
N TYR A 215 11.79 -6.34 -6.96
CA TYR A 215 10.48 -6.98 -6.79
C TYR A 215 9.44 -5.94 -7.17
N PHE A 216 8.81 -6.14 -8.31
CA PHE A 216 7.75 -5.28 -8.82
C PHE A 216 6.40 -5.97 -8.62
N MET A 217 5.48 -5.30 -7.95
CA MET A 217 4.17 -5.81 -7.57
C MET A 217 3.09 -4.88 -8.12
N TRP A 218 1.91 -5.41 -8.40
CA TRP A 218 0.78 -4.65 -8.93
C TRP A 218 -0.55 -5.31 -8.61
N SER A 219 -1.64 -4.56 -8.78
CA SER A 219 -2.99 -5.08 -8.66
C SER A 219 -3.53 -5.64 -9.99
N GLU A 220 -4.27 -6.74 -9.91
CA GLU A 220 -5.03 -7.34 -11.00
C GLU A 220 -6.51 -7.48 -10.59
N GLY A 221 -7.41 -7.64 -11.58
CA GLY A 221 -8.85 -7.72 -11.33
C GLY A 221 -9.50 -6.34 -11.13
N GLY A 222 -10.76 -6.28 -10.70
CA GLY A 222 -11.45 -5.01 -10.51
C GLY A 222 -11.48 -4.59 -9.04
N TRP A 223 -11.01 -3.38 -8.70
CA TRP A 223 -10.97 -2.86 -7.32
C TRP A 223 -12.32 -2.93 -6.58
N GLY A 224 -13.43 -2.81 -7.32
CA GLY A 224 -14.80 -2.96 -6.81
C GLY A 224 -15.29 -4.40 -6.68
N LEU A 225 -14.53 -5.40 -7.13
CA LEU A 225 -14.95 -6.79 -7.29
C LEU A 225 -14.18 -7.75 -6.35
N PRO A 226 -14.74 -8.93 -6.04
CA PRO A 226 -14.07 -9.92 -5.20
C PRO A 226 -12.73 -10.42 -5.73
N ASN A 227 -12.52 -10.37 -7.05
CA ASN A 227 -11.32 -10.88 -7.73
C ASN A 227 -10.12 -9.91 -7.72
N TYR A 228 -10.23 -8.74 -7.08
CA TYR A 228 -9.09 -7.85 -6.88
C TYR A 228 -8.01 -8.56 -6.07
N LYS A 229 -6.78 -8.54 -6.59
CA LYS A 229 -5.65 -9.34 -6.08
C LYS A 229 -4.31 -8.68 -6.41
N VAL A 230 -3.24 -9.14 -5.77
CA VAL A 230 -1.87 -8.65 -6.01
C VAL A 230 -1.05 -9.72 -6.71
N ALA A 231 -0.32 -9.32 -7.76
CA ALA A 231 0.65 -10.15 -8.47
C ALA A 231 2.05 -9.51 -8.44
N TYR A 232 3.06 -10.25 -8.90
CA TYR A 232 4.43 -9.75 -8.94
C TYR A 232 5.32 -10.36 -10.01
N ALA A 233 6.46 -9.69 -10.19
CA ALA A 233 7.61 -10.09 -10.98
C ALA A 233 8.90 -9.82 -10.20
N ILE A 234 9.98 -10.49 -10.60
CA ILE A 234 11.35 -10.22 -10.13
C ILE A 234 12.19 -9.87 -11.36
N ALA A 235 12.96 -8.78 -11.28
CA ALA A 235 13.79 -8.29 -12.37
C ALA A 235 15.21 -7.90 -11.91
N ASP A 236 16.11 -7.76 -12.89
CA ASP A 236 17.50 -7.30 -12.72
C ASP A 236 17.67 -5.79 -12.91
N SER A 237 16.62 -5.13 -13.41
CA SER A 237 16.59 -3.71 -13.73
C SER A 237 15.30 -3.10 -13.18
N PRO A 238 15.32 -1.81 -12.76
CA PRO A 238 14.11 -1.10 -12.36
C PRO A 238 13.14 -0.91 -13.55
N PHE A 239 13.58 -1.17 -14.78
CA PHE A 239 12.77 -1.02 -15.99
C PHE A 239 12.27 -2.37 -16.54
N GLY A 240 12.44 -3.45 -15.79
CA GLY A 240 12.06 -4.79 -16.21
C GLY A 240 13.09 -5.45 -17.16
N PRO A 241 12.67 -6.41 -18.00
CA PRO A 241 11.28 -6.82 -18.23
C PRO A 241 10.64 -7.46 -16.99
N PHE A 242 9.39 -7.10 -16.72
CA PHE A 242 8.62 -7.64 -15.60
C PHE A 242 7.80 -8.84 -16.03
N LYS A 243 8.42 -10.02 -15.98
CA LYS A 243 7.72 -11.29 -16.26
C LYS A 243 6.94 -11.73 -15.02
N ARG A 244 5.62 -11.85 -15.16
CA ARG A 244 4.71 -12.26 -14.10
C ARG A 244 5.08 -13.63 -13.53
N ILE A 245 5.16 -13.73 -12.21
CA ILE A 245 5.51 -14.98 -11.49
C ILE A 245 4.27 -15.62 -10.88
N GLY A 246 3.45 -14.86 -10.15
CA GLY A 246 2.29 -15.42 -9.46
C GLY A 246 1.53 -14.40 -8.62
N ASN A 247 0.48 -14.87 -7.95
CA ASN A 247 -0.29 -14.07 -6.99
C ASN A 247 0.44 -14.05 -5.65
N ILE A 248 0.35 -12.91 -4.96
CA ILE A 248 0.82 -12.73 -3.58
C ILE A 248 -0.35 -12.67 -2.63
N LEU A 249 -1.42 -11.97 -3.00
CA LEU A 249 -2.58 -11.73 -2.15
C LEU A 249 -3.83 -11.89 -3.01
N GLU A 250 -4.81 -12.64 -2.54
CA GLU A 250 -6.10 -12.85 -3.19
C GLU A 250 -7.20 -13.04 -2.15
N GLN A 251 -8.46 -13.10 -2.58
CA GLN A 251 -9.58 -13.34 -1.68
C GLN A 251 -9.45 -14.67 -0.92
N ASP A 252 -9.92 -14.69 0.31
CA ASP A 252 -10.13 -15.88 1.11
C ASP A 252 -11.61 -15.88 1.52
N PRO A 253 -12.45 -16.78 0.97
CA PRO A 253 -13.88 -16.84 1.29
C PRO A 253 -14.20 -16.99 2.78
N ALA A 254 -13.25 -17.45 3.59
CA ALA A 254 -13.40 -17.55 5.05
C ALA A 254 -13.03 -16.27 5.80
N ILE A 255 -12.40 -15.28 5.15
CA ILE A 255 -11.87 -14.08 5.80
C ILE A 255 -12.34 -12.79 5.13
N ALA A 256 -12.13 -12.63 3.82
CA ALA A 256 -12.41 -11.40 3.08
C ALA A 256 -12.31 -11.57 1.56
N THR A 257 -12.87 -10.61 0.83
CA THR A 257 -12.78 -10.54 -0.65
C THR A 257 -12.13 -9.24 -1.11
N GLY A 258 -11.84 -9.11 -2.41
CA GLY A 258 -11.37 -7.85 -3.00
C GLY A 258 -10.10 -7.32 -2.33
N ALA A 259 -9.11 -8.20 -2.15
CA ALA A 259 -7.87 -7.91 -1.46
C ALA A 259 -6.79 -7.50 -2.48
N GLY A 260 -6.63 -6.20 -2.69
CA GLY A 260 -5.62 -5.64 -3.59
C GLY A 260 -5.24 -4.24 -3.12
N HIS A 261 -4.49 -3.52 -3.97
CA HIS A 261 -3.75 -2.29 -3.64
C HIS A 261 -2.99 -2.39 -2.31
N HIS A 262 -1.67 -2.34 -2.40
CA HIS A 262 -0.83 -2.71 -1.29
C HIS A 262 0.45 -1.90 -1.26
N SER A 263 1.15 -2.03 -0.14
CA SER A 263 2.52 -1.61 0.03
C SER A 263 3.25 -2.60 0.93
N VAL A 264 4.57 -2.46 1.01
CA VAL A 264 5.42 -3.34 1.81
C VAL A 264 6.30 -2.52 2.76
N ILE A 265 6.22 -2.84 4.05
CA ILE A 265 7.12 -2.32 5.07
C ILE A 265 8.26 -3.33 5.26
N LYS A 266 9.50 -2.90 4.99
CA LYS A 266 10.71 -3.62 5.37
C LYS A 266 11.22 -3.14 6.73
N VAL A 267 11.42 -4.05 7.68
CA VAL A 267 12.05 -3.69 8.95
C VAL A 267 13.52 -3.33 8.72
N PRO A 268 14.01 -2.20 9.26
CA PRO A 268 15.40 -1.78 9.11
C PRO A 268 16.36 -2.87 9.62
N ASN A 269 17.43 -3.11 8.87
CA ASN A 269 18.50 -4.06 9.21
C ASN A 269 18.04 -5.51 9.44
N LYS A 270 16.83 -5.88 9.00
CA LYS A 270 16.33 -7.25 9.03
C LYS A 270 15.76 -7.66 7.69
N ASP A 271 15.79 -8.96 7.42
CA ASP A 271 15.09 -9.60 6.31
C ASP A 271 13.66 -9.96 6.75
N GLN A 272 12.89 -8.94 7.14
CA GLN A 272 11.57 -9.08 7.73
C GLN A 272 10.63 -8.04 7.11
N TYR A 273 9.52 -8.52 6.57
CA TYR A 273 8.62 -7.75 5.72
C TYR A 273 7.17 -7.91 6.15
N TYR A 274 6.41 -6.84 5.99
CA TYR A 274 4.99 -6.81 6.24
C TYR A 274 4.30 -6.22 5.02
N ILE A 275 3.24 -6.86 4.55
CA ILE A 275 2.37 -6.28 3.54
C ILE A 275 1.27 -5.50 4.23
N VAL A 276 1.06 -4.26 3.79
CA VAL A 276 -0.07 -3.42 4.18
C VAL A 276 -0.98 -3.37 2.97
N TYR A 277 -2.26 -3.67 3.15
CA TYR A 277 -3.20 -3.82 2.03
C TYR A 277 -4.61 -3.47 2.48
N HIS A 278 -5.56 -3.36 1.55
CA HIS A 278 -6.97 -3.30 1.92
C HIS A 278 -7.70 -4.58 1.50
N ARG A 279 -8.82 -4.85 2.18
CA ARG A 279 -9.74 -5.92 1.81
C ARG A 279 -11.18 -5.47 2.02
N ARG A 280 -12.13 -6.25 1.52
CA ARG A 280 -13.56 -6.11 1.81
C ARG A 280 -14.00 -7.19 2.81
N PRO A 281 -14.50 -6.80 3.99
CA PRO A 281 -14.91 -7.77 5.01
C PRO A 281 -16.12 -8.59 4.54
N LEU A 282 -16.28 -9.80 5.10
CA LEU A 282 -17.40 -10.68 4.76
C LEU A 282 -18.76 -10.00 4.98
N GLY A 283 -19.70 -10.30 4.09
CA GLY A 283 -21.05 -9.72 4.11
C GLY A 283 -21.14 -8.30 3.54
N LYS A 284 -20.01 -7.68 3.14
CA LYS A 284 -19.99 -6.39 2.45
C LYS A 284 -19.84 -6.58 0.95
N THR A 285 -20.50 -5.70 0.18
CA THR A 285 -20.51 -5.76 -1.29
C THR A 285 -20.22 -4.40 -1.93
N GLY A 286 -20.28 -3.31 -1.17
CA GLY A 286 -19.97 -1.98 -1.67
C GLY A 286 -18.48 -1.84 -2.01
N ALA A 287 -18.17 -1.27 -3.17
CA ALA A 287 -16.79 -1.05 -3.61
C ALA A 287 -15.99 -0.17 -2.63
N ASN A 288 -16.67 0.71 -1.89
CA ASN A 288 -16.05 1.60 -0.91
C ASN A 288 -15.97 1.02 0.51
N GLU A 289 -16.53 -0.16 0.78
CA GLU A 289 -16.48 -0.82 2.10
C GLU A 289 -15.15 -1.58 2.25
N ARG A 290 -14.04 -0.84 2.23
CA ARG A 290 -12.67 -1.35 2.25
C ARG A 290 -11.99 -1.02 3.58
N GLU A 291 -11.35 -2.01 4.18
CA GLU A 291 -10.65 -1.89 5.46
C GLU A 291 -9.16 -2.20 5.31
N THR A 292 -8.30 -1.43 5.97
CA THR A 292 -6.84 -1.60 5.92
C THR A 292 -6.38 -2.70 6.87
N CYS A 293 -5.53 -3.59 6.37
CA CYS A 293 -5.01 -4.76 7.07
C CYS A 293 -3.49 -4.87 6.91
N ILE A 294 -2.86 -5.60 7.83
CA ILE A 294 -1.42 -5.90 7.77
C ILE A 294 -1.20 -7.37 8.08
N ASP A 295 -0.37 -8.03 7.28
CA ASP A 295 0.05 -9.41 7.49
C ASP A 295 1.55 -9.60 7.18
N VAL A 296 2.12 -10.72 7.63
CA VAL A 296 3.54 -11.04 7.39
C VAL A 296 3.73 -11.41 5.93
N MET A 297 4.77 -10.85 5.31
CA MET A 297 5.22 -11.23 3.97
C MET A 297 6.52 -12.03 4.08
N THR A 298 6.57 -13.20 3.43
CA THR A 298 7.72 -14.12 3.52
C THR A 298 8.20 -14.53 2.13
N PHE A 299 9.41 -15.10 2.09
CA PHE A 299 10.05 -15.54 0.86
C PHE A 299 10.50 -17.00 1.01
N ASP A 300 10.49 -17.74 -0.09
CA ASP A 300 11.07 -19.09 -0.13
C ASP A 300 12.62 -19.06 -0.24
N ALA A 301 13.24 -20.24 -0.29
CA ALA A 301 14.69 -20.37 -0.42
C ALA A 301 15.25 -19.84 -1.76
N ASN A 302 14.42 -19.75 -2.80
CA ASN A 302 14.79 -19.21 -4.10
C ASN A 302 14.54 -17.69 -4.19
N GLY A 303 13.96 -17.08 -3.15
CA GLY A 303 13.62 -15.67 -3.10
C GLY A 303 12.27 -15.33 -3.73
N TYR A 304 11.44 -16.30 -4.11
CA TYR A 304 10.06 -16.06 -4.51
C TYR A 304 9.23 -15.62 -3.31
N ILE A 305 8.24 -14.76 -3.54
CA ILE A 305 7.30 -14.33 -2.52
C ILE A 305 6.30 -15.47 -2.28
N ASN A 306 6.16 -15.90 -1.03
CA ASN A 306 5.11 -16.85 -0.65
C ASN A 306 3.75 -16.13 -0.65
N PRO A 307 2.66 -16.79 -1.08
CA PRO A 307 1.32 -16.24 -0.93
C PRO A 307 1.06 -15.82 0.52
N VAL A 308 0.58 -14.59 0.69
CA VAL A 308 0.24 -14.00 1.98
C VAL A 308 -1.04 -14.64 2.48
N LYS A 309 -1.00 -15.13 3.71
CA LYS A 309 -2.19 -15.59 4.42
C LYS A 309 -2.85 -14.39 5.11
N MET A 310 -4.05 -14.01 4.67
CA MET A 310 -4.85 -13.03 5.40
C MET A 310 -5.21 -13.56 6.78
N THR A 311 -5.25 -12.67 7.78
CA THR A 311 -5.62 -13.05 9.15
C THR A 311 -6.61 -12.06 9.79
N PHE A 312 -7.27 -12.49 10.87
CA PHE A 312 -7.98 -11.56 11.77
C PHE A 312 -7.02 -11.04 12.84
N GLU A 313 -6.01 -11.82 13.19
CA GLU A 313 -5.04 -11.58 14.24
C GLU A 313 -4.04 -10.47 13.91
N GLY A 314 -3.78 -10.22 12.62
CA GLY A 314 -2.82 -9.23 12.15
C GLY A 314 -1.40 -9.49 12.65
N VAL A 315 -0.63 -8.41 12.86
CA VAL A 315 0.77 -8.49 13.26
C VAL A 315 1.07 -7.62 14.47
N LYS A 316 1.91 -8.14 15.37
CA LYS A 316 2.46 -7.38 16.50
C LYS A 316 3.98 -7.34 16.40
N HIS A 317 4.55 -6.15 16.28
CA HIS A 317 5.99 -5.99 16.27
C HIS A 317 6.41 -4.60 16.72
N LYS A 318 7.28 -4.52 17.74
CA LYS A 318 7.88 -3.27 18.20
C LYS A 318 9.20 -3.02 17.48
N LEU A 319 9.35 -1.81 16.93
CA LEU A 319 10.66 -1.35 16.47
C LEU A 319 11.61 -1.23 17.68
N LYS A 320 12.86 -1.63 17.48
CA LYS A 320 13.90 -1.56 18.51
C LYS A 320 14.80 -0.38 18.27
#